data_AF-A0A1I3PDF3-F1
#
_entry.id   AF-A0A1I3PDF3-F1
#
_cell.length_a   1.000
_cell.length_b   1.000
_cell.length_c   1.000
_cell.angle_alpha   90.00
_cell.angle_beta   90.00
_cell.angle_gamma   90.00
#
_symmetry.space_group_name_H-M   'P 1'
#
loop_
_entity.id
_entity.type
_entity.pdbx_description
1 polymer ?
#
loop_
_entity_poly.entity_id
_entity_poly.type
_entity_poly.pdbx_seq_one_letter_code
_entity_poly.pdbx_strand_id
1 'polypeptide(L)'
;MKAIETTSKQHELPKELNEKLNKLIENDKIHFIFYSNDNLLDLPTLTIVLQEHANSKKLLKKKWISKSVERFKLHVHFINMQSFYQSDSFQNNIYASLNCQSIHLVYGSEKDCKPLFISDFSKRHQNKVLNSIDIWFQSEHQRHSMFLNILEKEYDDDKLISNEAALQCLKTILLEIQNRIQPIIKPNSKDNTKYFLKLILQHCKSVKENFDNAETSKNLESILDFKIEQNLIPKEDNNPPNIKNLIALTLKLVDALYIDLANDILTKYKEISLTCETAILKQQQATLQKNLEAKTKEILKNYVGLHSIYFLKRKITQIYSSKKTPEFKVELLLLVTVDRNTLEMEGNLRQKVLLETDNKVEVTFILLKKSNWQKHLPVYGVFLHKHLKKEQHWIGDPLVPELSLSETIPLDQLKSKFWIECKSVVNPIIQRNKLLGVNNGSVLDYGLYKGLFQQLLIAILFSKANFIPQVFSVKYIWRLIEWYVPEILDKIYLNERTSSILLGSYNIIRNHPTMIPYKFNNVEEEWKDLQAICETLLDYANSCYENIPVFQVTPAIITPTFIESENTNHVQPILENHEKSNQ
;
A
#
# COMPACT_ATOMS: atom_id res chain seq x y z
N MET A 1 -9.80 -31.46 -1.97
CA MET A 1 -9.25 -30.13 -2.31
C MET A 1 -9.78 -29.11 -1.32
N LYS A 2 -8.94 -28.30 -0.66
CA LYS A 2 -9.42 -27.13 0.10
C LYS A 2 -9.77 -26.05 -0.91
N ALA A 3 -11.05 -25.91 -1.24
CA ALA A 3 -11.54 -24.81 -2.04
C ALA A 3 -11.18 -23.50 -1.33
N ILE A 4 -10.46 -22.62 -2.02
CA ILE A 4 -10.35 -21.26 -1.55
C ILE A 4 -11.64 -20.58 -1.99
N GLU A 5 -12.61 -20.47 -1.07
CA GLU A 5 -13.71 -19.50 -1.18
C GLU A 5 -13.16 -18.10 -0.85
N THR A 6 -12.20 -17.60 -1.62
CA THR A 6 -11.87 -16.19 -1.54
C THR A 6 -12.91 -15.44 -2.36
N THR A 7 -13.69 -14.60 -1.68
CA THR A 7 -14.48 -13.50 -2.26
C THR A 7 -15.84 -13.78 -2.92
N SER A 8 -16.50 -14.93 -2.68
CA SER A 8 -17.95 -15.01 -2.98
C SER A 8 -18.79 -14.00 -2.18
N LYS A 9 -18.25 -13.45 -1.08
CA LYS A 9 -18.86 -12.38 -0.28
C LYS A 9 -18.64 -10.96 -0.81
N GLN A 10 -17.85 -10.72 -1.86
CA GLN A 10 -17.54 -9.37 -2.35
C GLN A 10 -18.06 -9.05 -3.76
N HIS A 11 -18.68 -10.00 -4.44
CA HIS A 11 -19.30 -9.76 -5.76
C HIS A 11 -20.74 -10.25 -5.72
N GLU A 12 -21.70 -9.31 -5.70
CA GLU A 12 -23.13 -9.62 -5.77
C GLU A 12 -23.51 -10.13 -7.16
N LEU A 13 -23.13 -11.36 -7.48
CA LEU A 13 -23.63 -12.05 -8.67
C LEU A 13 -25.15 -12.24 -8.51
N PRO A 14 -25.95 -12.09 -9.59
CA PRO A 14 -27.38 -12.33 -9.54
C PRO A 14 -27.70 -13.71 -8.94
N LYS A 15 -28.68 -13.78 -8.04
CA LYS A 15 -29.05 -15.02 -7.31
C LYS A 15 -29.23 -16.21 -8.25
N GLU A 16 -29.92 -16.00 -9.38
CA GLU A 16 -30.13 -17.04 -10.39
C GLU A 16 -28.80 -17.58 -10.94
N LEU A 17 -27.84 -16.71 -11.24
CA LEU A 17 -26.55 -17.09 -11.78
C LEU A 17 -25.75 -17.88 -10.72
N ASN A 18 -25.74 -17.42 -9.47
CA ASN A 18 -25.12 -18.14 -8.36
C ASN A 18 -25.70 -19.55 -8.19
N GLU A 19 -27.01 -19.73 -8.27
CA GLU A 19 -27.63 -21.06 -8.22
C GLU A 19 -27.18 -21.96 -9.38
N LYS A 20 -26.99 -21.40 -10.60
CA LYS A 20 -26.47 -22.19 -11.74
C LYS A 20 -25.00 -22.56 -11.54
N LEU A 21 -24.18 -21.65 -11.00
CA LEU A 21 -22.76 -21.88 -10.74
C LEU A 21 -22.57 -22.92 -9.63
N ASN A 22 -23.28 -22.79 -8.51
CA ASN A 22 -23.23 -23.74 -7.41
C ASN A 22 -23.60 -25.14 -7.86
N LYS A 23 -24.64 -25.29 -8.69
CA LYS A 23 -24.99 -26.60 -9.29
C LYS A 23 -23.87 -27.16 -10.17
N LEU A 24 -23.08 -26.32 -10.85
CA LEU A 24 -21.97 -26.80 -11.67
C LEU A 24 -20.74 -27.16 -10.82
N ILE A 25 -20.52 -26.42 -9.72
CA ILE A 25 -19.49 -26.70 -8.70
C ILE A 25 -19.79 -28.02 -7.99
N GLU A 26 -21.00 -28.22 -7.49
CA GLU A 26 -21.45 -29.45 -6.81
C GLU A 26 -21.33 -30.69 -7.69
N ASN A 27 -21.48 -30.53 -9.01
CA ASN A 27 -21.33 -31.60 -9.98
C ASN A 27 -19.88 -31.80 -10.46
N ASP A 28 -18.91 -31.14 -9.84
CA ASP A 28 -17.48 -31.18 -10.16
C ASP A 28 -17.17 -30.86 -11.64
N LYS A 29 -17.91 -29.93 -12.24
CA LYS A 29 -17.74 -29.56 -13.67
C LYS A 29 -16.83 -28.36 -13.87
N ILE A 30 -16.50 -27.65 -12.79
CA ILE A 30 -15.76 -26.39 -12.82
C ILE A 30 -14.43 -26.56 -12.10
N HIS A 31 -13.36 -26.15 -12.77
CA HIS A 31 -12.02 -26.11 -12.19
C HIS A 31 -11.72 -24.74 -11.58
N PHE A 32 -12.02 -23.65 -12.32
CA PHE A 32 -11.82 -22.28 -11.86
C PHE A 32 -12.98 -21.36 -12.26
N ILE A 33 -13.22 -20.33 -11.44
CA ILE A 33 -14.06 -19.18 -11.80
C ILE A 33 -13.27 -17.91 -11.56
N PHE A 34 -13.15 -17.10 -12.61
CA PHE A 34 -12.58 -15.76 -12.56
C PHE A 34 -13.67 -14.71 -12.77
N TYR A 35 -13.63 -13.66 -11.97
CA TYR A 35 -14.50 -12.51 -12.09
C TYR A 35 -13.65 -11.26 -12.20
N SER A 36 -13.73 -10.59 -13.35
CA SER A 36 -12.99 -9.36 -13.61
C SER A 36 -13.97 -8.21 -13.82
N ASN A 37 -13.77 -7.15 -13.04
CA ASN A 37 -14.42 -5.86 -13.26
C ASN A 37 -13.56 -5.03 -14.21
N ASP A 38 -14.17 -4.09 -14.94
CA ASP A 38 -13.48 -3.17 -15.85
C ASP A 38 -12.65 -3.87 -16.93
N ASN A 39 -13.33 -4.47 -17.91
CA ASN A 39 -12.71 -5.18 -19.05
C ASN A 39 -12.60 -4.30 -20.31
N LEU A 40 -12.22 -4.90 -21.43
CA LEU A 40 -12.33 -4.29 -22.77
C LEU A 40 -13.77 -3.92 -23.12
N LEU A 41 -14.73 -4.56 -22.46
CA LEU A 41 -16.14 -4.23 -22.50
C LEU A 41 -16.53 -3.41 -21.27
N ASP A 42 -17.52 -2.52 -21.42
CA ASP A 42 -18.20 -1.78 -20.35
C ASP A 42 -19.10 -2.68 -19.48
N LEU A 43 -18.77 -3.97 -19.40
CA LEU A 43 -19.46 -5.02 -18.68
C LEU A 43 -18.43 -5.85 -17.89
N PRO A 44 -18.76 -6.31 -16.68
CA PRO A 44 -17.95 -7.29 -15.99
C PRO A 44 -17.88 -8.62 -16.76
N THR A 45 -16.81 -9.38 -16.57
CA THR A 45 -16.60 -10.68 -17.22
C THR A 45 -16.45 -11.78 -16.18
N LEU A 46 -17.24 -12.84 -16.34
CA LEU A 46 -17.15 -14.07 -15.58
C LEU A 46 -16.60 -15.18 -16.48
N THR A 47 -15.35 -15.58 -16.27
CA THR A 47 -14.72 -16.69 -17.00
C THR A 47 -14.75 -17.96 -16.19
N ILE A 48 -15.38 -19.01 -16.73
CA ILE A 48 -15.54 -20.30 -16.07
C ILE A 48 -14.69 -21.34 -16.81
N VAL A 49 -13.71 -21.90 -16.11
CA VAL A 49 -12.84 -22.95 -16.65
C VAL A 49 -13.43 -24.30 -16.30
N LEU A 50 -13.79 -25.06 -17.33
CA LEU A 50 -14.42 -26.39 -17.21
C LEU A 50 -13.39 -27.50 -17.10
N GLN A 51 -13.72 -28.55 -16.34
CA GLN A 51 -12.95 -29.80 -16.35
C GLN A 51 -13.03 -30.51 -17.72
N GLU A 52 -12.03 -31.35 -18.03
CA GLU A 52 -11.88 -32.01 -19.34
C GLU A 52 -13.11 -32.85 -19.77
N HIS A 53 -13.82 -33.45 -18.82
CA HIS A 53 -15.00 -34.28 -19.10
C HIS A 53 -16.30 -33.49 -19.28
N ALA A 54 -16.29 -32.17 -19.05
CA ALA A 54 -17.48 -31.34 -19.18
C ALA A 54 -17.71 -30.90 -20.64
N ASN A 55 -18.89 -31.22 -21.19
CA ASN A 55 -19.24 -30.84 -22.56
C ASN A 55 -19.54 -29.33 -22.68
N SER A 56 -18.52 -28.53 -22.95
CA SER A 56 -18.59 -27.08 -23.19
C SER A 56 -19.60 -26.70 -24.27
N LYS A 57 -19.68 -27.44 -25.38
CA LYS A 57 -20.62 -27.15 -26.47
C LYS A 57 -22.08 -27.18 -26.01
N LYS A 58 -22.44 -28.09 -25.09
CA LYS A 58 -23.80 -28.16 -24.52
C LYS A 58 -24.08 -27.02 -23.53
N LEU A 59 -23.06 -26.60 -22.78
CA LEU A 59 -23.17 -25.48 -21.84
C LEU A 59 -23.31 -24.14 -22.57
N LEU A 60 -22.47 -23.86 -23.56
CA LEU A 60 -22.49 -22.62 -24.35
C LEU A 60 -23.85 -22.33 -25.03
N LYS A 61 -24.65 -23.38 -25.32
CA LYS A 61 -26.00 -23.25 -25.89
C LYS A 61 -27.08 -22.88 -24.88
N LYS A 62 -26.79 -22.83 -23.57
CA LYS A 62 -27.81 -22.50 -22.57
C LYS A 62 -28.17 -21.02 -22.64
N LYS A 63 -29.47 -20.72 -22.58
CA LYS A 63 -30.03 -19.36 -22.67
C LYS A 63 -29.41 -18.36 -21.70
N TRP A 64 -29.06 -18.78 -20.48
CA TRP A 64 -28.48 -17.91 -19.47
C TRP A 64 -27.02 -17.52 -19.77
N ILE A 65 -26.35 -18.23 -20.69
CA ILE A 65 -24.99 -17.91 -21.18
C ILE A 65 -25.10 -17.08 -22.44
N SER A 66 -25.88 -17.55 -23.43
CA SER A 66 -26.04 -16.84 -24.71
C SER A 66 -26.77 -15.50 -24.60
N LYS A 67 -27.58 -15.30 -23.55
CA LYS A 67 -28.24 -14.02 -23.23
C LYS A 67 -27.73 -13.39 -21.94
N SER A 68 -26.51 -13.74 -21.52
CA SER A 68 -25.93 -13.26 -20.25
C SER A 68 -25.82 -11.73 -20.18
N VAL A 69 -25.41 -11.09 -21.28
CA VAL A 69 -25.33 -9.62 -21.39
C VAL A 69 -26.69 -8.96 -21.20
N GLU A 70 -27.72 -9.42 -21.92
CA GLU A 70 -29.07 -8.86 -21.83
C GLU A 70 -29.69 -9.08 -20.44
N ARG A 71 -29.51 -10.28 -19.88
CA ARG A 71 -30.21 -10.74 -18.68
C ARG A 71 -29.53 -10.35 -17.38
N PHE A 72 -28.21 -10.31 -17.35
CA PHE A 72 -27.42 -10.12 -16.12
C PHE A 72 -26.47 -8.92 -16.21
N LYS A 73 -26.40 -8.23 -17.36
CA LYS A 73 -25.39 -7.18 -17.61
C LYS A 73 -23.97 -7.66 -17.32
N LEU A 74 -23.72 -8.93 -17.64
CA LEU A 74 -22.49 -9.66 -17.34
C LEU A 74 -22.11 -10.49 -18.55
N HIS A 75 -20.85 -10.43 -18.96
CA HIS A 75 -20.32 -11.32 -19.97
C HIS A 75 -19.92 -12.66 -19.33
N VAL A 76 -20.69 -13.72 -19.58
CA VAL A 76 -20.37 -15.07 -19.06
C VAL A 76 -19.69 -15.90 -20.14
N HIS A 77 -18.51 -16.39 -19.83
CA HIS A 77 -17.69 -17.16 -20.75
C HIS A 77 -17.25 -18.52 -20.16
N PHE A 78 -17.10 -19.52 -21.03
CA PHE A 78 -16.67 -20.88 -20.67
C PHE A 78 -15.48 -21.30 -21.53
N ILE A 79 -14.40 -21.73 -20.87
CA ILE A 79 -13.20 -22.25 -21.51
C ILE A 79 -12.98 -23.69 -21.04
N ASN A 80 -12.64 -24.61 -21.95
CA ASN A 80 -12.19 -25.94 -21.55
C ASN A 80 -10.76 -25.83 -21.01
N MET A 81 -10.43 -26.58 -19.96
CA MET A 81 -9.07 -26.65 -19.44
C MET A 81 -8.02 -26.89 -20.56
N GLN A 82 -8.25 -27.82 -21.49
CA GLN A 82 -7.32 -28.05 -22.61
C GLN A 82 -7.12 -26.81 -23.50
N SER A 83 -8.20 -26.11 -23.86
CA SER A 83 -8.11 -24.85 -24.60
C SER A 83 -7.48 -23.72 -23.79
N PHE A 84 -7.40 -23.86 -22.47
CA PHE A 84 -6.81 -22.90 -21.55
C PHE A 84 -5.29 -23.13 -21.38
N TYR A 85 -4.82 -24.39 -21.41
CA TYR A 85 -3.40 -24.75 -21.25
C TYR A 85 -2.65 -25.01 -22.57
N GLN A 86 -3.36 -25.36 -23.65
CA GLN A 86 -2.76 -25.81 -24.91
C GLN A 86 -3.06 -24.88 -26.10
N SER A 87 -3.84 -23.80 -25.92
CA SER A 87 -4.05 -22.89 -27.04
C SER A 87 -2.83 -21.97 -27.21
N ASP A 88 -1.91 -22.37 -28.07
CA ASP A 88 -0.84 -21.49 -28.58
C ASP A 88 -1.37 -20.28 -29.40
N SER A 89 -2.70 -20.09 -29.46
CA SER A 89 -3.28 -18.94 -30.13
C SER A 89 -3.01 -17.68 -29.31
N PHE A 90 -2.17 -16.82 -29.87
CA PHE A 90 -1.84 -15.49 -29.38
C PHE A 90 -3.04 -14.72 -28.79
N GLN A 91 -4.21 -14.76 -29.44
CA GLN A 91 -5.41 -14.06 -29.00
C GLN A 91 -5.99 -14.58 -27.68
N ASN A 92 -5.97 -15.90 -27.46
CA ASN A 92 -6.42 -16.49 -26.20
C ASN A 92 -5.46 -16.11 -25.05
N ASN A 93 -4.17 -16.00 -25.34
CA ASN A 93 -3.18 -15.55 -24.35
C ASN A 93 -3.44 -14.11 -23.94
N ILE A 94 -3.83 -13.23 -24.88
CA ILE A 94 -4.29 -11.87 -24.55
C ILE A 94 -5.53 -11.94 -23.65
N TYR A 95 -6.56 -12.70 -24.02
CA TYR A 95 -7.78 -12.83 -23.21
C TYR A 95 -7.49 -13.31 -21.78
N ALA A 96 -6.70 -14.39 -21.65
CA ALA A 96 -6.36 -14.98 -20.36
C ALA A 96 -5.53 -14.01 -19.51
N SER A 97 -4.62 -13.25 -20.12
CA SER A 97 -3.83 -12.24 -19.44
C SER A 97 -4.66 -11.12 -18.84
N LEU A 98 -5.77 -10.76 -19.47
CA LEU A 98 -6.67 -9.71 -18.97
C LEU A 98 -7.66 -10.26 -17.94
N ASN A 99 -8.25 -11.43 -18.18
CA ASN A 99 -9.42 -11.89 -17.43
C ASN A 99 -9.12 -12.96 -16.37
N CYS A 100 -8.05 -13.73 -16.53
CA CYS A 100 -7.81 -14.95 -15.75
C CYS A 100 -6.59 -14.79 -14.84
N GLN A 101 -6.67 -13.83 -13.92
CA GLN A 101 -5.58 -13.47 -12.99
C GLN A 101 -5.88 -13.93 -11.56
N SER A 102 -4.84 -14.08 -10.73
CA SER A 102 -5.00 -14.50 -9.32
C SER A 102 -5.89 -13.53 -8.53
N ILE A 103 -5.76 -12.23 -8.81
CA ILE A 103 -6.58 -11.16 -8.23
C ILE A 103 -8.07 -11.23 -8.63
N HIS A 104 -8.39 -11.94 -9.71
CA HIS A 104 -9.75 -12.14 -10.21
C HIS A 104 -10.32 -13.51 -9.84
N LEU A 105 -9.57 -14.35 -9.11
CA LEU A 105 -9.99 -15.72 -8.81
C LEU A 105 -11.05 -15.75 -7.70
N VAL A 106 -12.26 -16.24 -8.05
CA VAL A 106 -13.41 -16.35 -7.13
C VAL A 106 -13.61 -17.77 -6.62
N TYR A 107 -13.28 -18.77 -7.44
CA TYR A 107 -13.41 -20.18 -7.05
C TYR A 107 -12.27 -21.01 -7.65
N GLY A 108 -11.65 -21.82 -6.81
CA GLY A 108 -10.63 -22.80 -7.19
C GLY A 108 -9.47 -22.88 -6.20
N SER A 109 -8.36 -23.47 -6.64
CA SER A 109 -7.13 -23.61 -5.86
C SER A 109 -6.08 -22.64 -6.35
N GLU A 110 -5.72 -21.64 -5.52
CA GLU A 110 -4.64 -20.68 -5.85
C GLU A 110 -3.30 -21.40 -6.11
N LYS A 111 -3.04 -22.54 -5.45
CA LYS A 111 -1.84 -23.34 -5.69
C LYS A 111 -1.81 -23.98 -7.07
N ASP A 112 -2.96 -24.44 -7.56
CA ASP A 112 -3.08 -25.02 -8.90
C ASP A 112 -3.12 -23.93 -9.97
N CYS A 113 -3.54 -22.71 -9.60
CA CYS A 113 -3.44 -21.54 -10.45
C CYS A 113 -2.03 -20.92 -10.50
N LYS A 114 -1.17 -21.10 -9.47
CA LYS A 114 0.16 -20.48 -9.44
C LYS A 114 1.04 -20.80 -10.65
N PRO A 115 1.12 -22.06 -11.12
CA PRO A 115 1.79 -22.38 -12.38
C PRO A 115 1.26 -21.59 -13.58
N LEU A 116 -0.06 -21.28 -13.62
CA LEU A 116 -0.70 -20.47 -14.66
C LEU A 116 -0.20 -19.01 -14.66
N PHE A 117 0.06 -18.47 -13.47
CA PHE A 117 0.48 -17.07 -13.31
C PHE A 117 1.99 -16.88 -13.38
N ILE A 118 2.79 -17.93 -13.15
CA ILE A 118 4.25 -17.83 -13.03
C ILE A 118 4.95 -17.98 -14.39
N SER A 119 4.35 -18.65 -15.37
CA SER A 119 4.97 -18.84 -16.69
C SER A 119 4.93 -17.59 -17.58
N ASP A 120 3.83 -16.83 -17.59
CA ASP A 120 3.69 -15.67 -18.51
C ASP A 120 4.10 -14.32 -17.90
N PHE A 121 4.02 -14.17 -16.57
CA PHE A 121 4.22 -12.86 -15.89
C PHE A 121 5.60 -12.70 -15.24
N SER A 122 6.52 -13.64 -15.46
CA SER A 122 7.90 -13.41 -15.04
C SER A 122 8.42 -12.15 -15.74
N LYS A 123 8.96 -11.20 -14.98
CA LYS A 123 9.49 -9.89 -15.43
C LYS A 123 10.38 -9.92 -16.67
N ARG A 124 10.87 -11.10 -17.07
CA ARG A 124 11.73 -11.31 -18.24
C ARG A 124 10.98 -11.30 -19.57
N HIS A 125 9.64 -11.35 -19.60
CA HIS A 125 8.88 -11.42 -20.86
C HIS A 125 7.82 -10.33 -21.06
N GLN A 126 7.57 -9.43 -20.09
CA GLN A 126 6.54 -8.38 -20.21
C GLN A 126 6.74 -7.50 -21.45
N ASN A 127 7.94 -6.96 -21.67
CA ASN A 127 8.24 -6.14 -22.85
C ASN A 127 8.13 -6.94 -24.14
N LYS A 128 8.48 -8.23 -24.13
CA LYS A 128 8.36 -9.10 -25.30
C LYS A 128 6.89 -9.35 -25.66
N VAL A 129 6.03 -9.56 -24.65
CA VAL A 129 4.59 -9.74 -24.81
C VAL A 129 3.94 -8.44 -25.30
N LEU A 130 4.22 -7.30 -24.66
CA LEU A 130 3.72 -5.99 -25.09
C LEU A 130 4.12 -5.68 -26.54
N ASN A 131 5.38 -5.90 -26.90
CA ASN A 131 5.85 -5.71 -28.28
C ASN A 131 5.16 -6.66 -29.25
N SER A 132 4.88 -7.91 -28.85
CA SER A 132 4.18 -8.86 -29.70
C SER A 132 2.72 -8.45 -29.94
N ILE A 133 2.05 -7.93 -28.91
CA ILE A 133 0.71 -7.30 -29.00
C ILE A 133 0.75 -6.16 -30.00
N ASP A 134 1.64 -5.19 -29.81
CA ASP A 134 1.77 -4.01 -30.66
C ASP A 134 2.04 -4.38 -32.13
N ILE A 135 3.04 -5.24 -32.39
CA ILE A 135 3.39 -5.67 -33.76
C ILE A 135 2.24 -6.38 -34.45
N TRP A 136 1.51 -7.26 -33.74
CA TRP A 136 0.40 -7.99 -34.33
C TRP A 136 -0.74 -7.05 -34.74
N PHE A 137 -1.12 -6.11 -33.85
CA PHE A 137 -2.17 -5.14 -34.13
C PHE A 137 -1.79 -4.19 -35.28
N GLN A 138 -0.55 -3.70 -35.32
CA GLN A 138 -0.04 -2.88 -36.41
C GLN A 138 -0.05 -3.61 -37.76
N SER A 139 0.39 -4.87 -37.78
CA SER A 139 0.42 -5.69 -38.99
C SER A 139 -0.99 -5.93 -39.55
N GLU A 140 -1.95 -6.26 -38.68
CA GLU A 140 -3.34 -6.45 -39.11
C GLU A 140 -4.01 -5.14 -39.54
N HIS A 141 -3.75 -4.04 -38.84
CA HIS A 141 -4.20 -2.71 -39.24
C HIS A 141 -3.72 -2.35 -40.64
N GLN A 142 -2.41 -2.49 -40.90
CA GLN A 142 -1.82 -2.19 -42.21
C GLN A 142 -2.43 -3.05 -43.31
N ARG A 143 -2.61 -4.36 -43.04
CA ARG A 143 -3.20 -5.30 -43.99
C ARG A 143 -4.62 -4.89 -44.40
N HIS A 144 -5.48 -4.57 -43.42
CA HIS A 144 -6.87 -4.21 -43.69
C HIS A 144 -7.04 -2.80 -44.25
N SER A 145 -6.31 -1.81 -43.72
CA SER A 145 -6.35 -0.43 -44.21
C SER A 145 -5.82 -0.32 -45.64
N MET A 146 -4.71 -0.97 -45.97
CA MET A 146 -4.17 -0.99 -47.33
C MET A 146 -5.16 -1.60 -48.32
N PHE A 147 -5.80 -2.72 -47.95
CA PHE A 147 -6.82 -3.34 -48.78
C PHE A 147 -8.03 -2.42 -49.01
N LEU A 148 -8.53 -1.76 -47.95
CA LEU A 148 -9.65 -0.83 -48.05
C LEU A 148 -9.33 0.41 -48.89
N ASN A 149 -8.11 0.95 -48.77
CA ASN A 149 -7.66 2.09 -49.57
C ASN A 149 -7.53 1.72 -51.06
N ILE A 150 -7.06 0.50 -51.36
CA ILE A 150 -7.04 -0.02 -52.74
C ILE A 150 -8.48 -0.16 -53.26
N LEU A 151 -9.38 -0.74 -52.46
CA LEU A 151 -10.79 -0.91 -52.82
C LEU A 151 -11.48 0.43 -53.07
N GLU A 152 -11.22 1.46 -52.25
CA GLU A 152 -11.72 2.81 -52.45
C GLU A 152 -11.26 3.39 -53.79
N LYS A 153 -9.96 3.26 -54.08
CA LYS A 153 -9.38 3.75 -55.33
C LYS A 153 -9.94 3.04 -56.56
N GLU A 154 -10.00 1.71 -56.55
CA GLU A 154 -10.55 0.92 -57.66
C GLU A 154 -12.05 1.16 -57.89
N TYR A 155 -12.77 1.56 -56.85
CA TYR A 155 -14.17 1.95 -56.95
C TYR A 155 -14.34 3.37 -57.52
N ASP A 156 -13.50 4.32 -57.10
CA ASP A 156 -13.53 5.72 -57.54
C ASP A 156 -13.00 5.92 -58.98
N ASP A 157 -11.92 5.21 -59.37
CA ASP A 157 -11.32 5.28 -60.71
C ASP A 157 -12.11 4.38 -61.69
N ASP A 158 -12.96 4.98 -62.53
CA ASP A 158 -13.72 4.35 -63.63
C ASP A 158 -14.65 3.15 -63.27
N LYS A 159 -14.94 2.91 -61.98
CA LYS A 159 -15.70 1.73 -61.50
C LYS A 159 -15.15 0.42 -62.07
N LEU A 160 -13.84 0.21 -61.95
CA LEU A 160 -13.17 -1.05 -62.33
C LEU A 160 -13.79 -2.28 -61.65
N ILE A 161 -14.50 -2.07 -60.53
CA ILE A 161 -15.24 -3.07 -59.78
C ILE A 161 -16.74 -2.73 -59.67
N SER A 162 -17.59 -3.75 -59.76
CA SER A 162 -19.04 -3.59 -59.59
C SER A 162 -19.43 -3.35 -58.12
N ASN A 163 -20.63 -2.81 -57.89
CA ASN A 163 -21.17 -2.67 -56.54
C ASN A 163 -21.25 -4.01 -55.80
N GLU A 164 -21.59 -5.11 -56.50
CA GLU A 164 -21.63 -6.44 -55.86
C GLU A 164 -20.23 -6.89 -55.44
N ALA A 165 -19.22 -6.69 -56.29
CA ALA A 165 -17.84 -7.05 -55.98
C ALA A 165 -17.33 -6.29 -54.75
N ALA A 166 -17.56 -4.97 -54.70
CA ALA A 166 -17.17 -4.14 -53.56
C ALA A 166 -17.86 -4.60 -52.25
N LEU A 167 -19.16 -4.91 -52.29
CA LEU A 167 -19.89 -5.41 -51.12
C LEU A 167 -19.37 -6.79 -50.65
N GLN A 168 -18.99 -7.68 -51.56
CA GLN A 168 -18.38 -8.96 -51.19
C GLN A 168 -17.00 -8.79 -50.55
N CYS A 169 -16.19 -7.85 -51.05
CA CYS A 169 -14.91 -7.49 -50.43
C CYS A 169 -15.11 -6.98 -49.01
N LEU A 170 -16.02 -6.02 -48.79
CA LEU A 170 -16.34 -5.51 -47.46
C LEU A 170 -16.86 -6.59 -46.51
N LYS A 171 -17.75 -7.48 -47.00
CA LYS A 171 -18.26 -8.62 -46.23
C LYS A 171 -17.13 -9.57 -45.79
N THR A 172 -16.16 -9.81 -46.66
CA THR A 172 -14.99 -10.65 -46.36
C THR A 172 -14.14 -10.03 -45.26
N ILE A 173 -13.88 -8.72 -45.32
CA ILE A 173 -13.14 -8.00 -44.26
C ILE A 173 -13.85 -8.11 -42.92
N LEU A 174 -15.17 -7.88 -42.87
CA LEU A 174 -15.93 -7.98 -41.61
C LEU A 174 -15.87 -9.39 -41.00
N LEU A 175 -15.88 -10.44 -41.84
CA LEU A 175 -15.70 -11.83 -41.40
C LEU A 175 -14.29 -12.08 -40.87
N GLU A 176 -13.26 -11.54 -41.52
CA GLU A 176 -11.88 -11.65 -41.04
C GLU A 176 -11.66 -10.91 -39.71
N ILE A 177 -12.18 -9.69 -39.59
CA ILE A 177 -12.16 -8.91 -38.35
C ILE A 177 -12.79 -9.71 -37.22
N GLN A 178 -13.98 -10.29 -37.46
CA GLN A 178 -14.61 -11.17 -36.48
C GLN A 178 -13.69 -12.32 -36.09
N ASN A 179 -13.14 -13.06 -37.06
CA ASN A 179 -12.32 -14.23 -36.78
C ASN A 179 -11.04 -13.89 -35.97
N ARG A 180 -10.51 -12.68 -36.13
CA ARG A 180 -9.27 -12.24 -35.47
C ARG A 180 -9.49 -11.56 -34.13
N ILE A 181 -10.51 -10.72 -34.00
CA ILE A 181 -10.77 -9.94 -32.79
C ILE A 181 -11.69 -10.67 -31.82
N GLN A 182 -12.68 -11.44 -32.31
CA GLN A 182 -13.63 -12.13 -31.43
C GLN A 182 -12.91 -13.03 -30.41
N PRO A 183 -11.82 -13.75 -30.71
CA PRO A 183 -11.11 -14.53 -29.70
C PRO A 183 -10.52 -13.71 -28.53
N ILE A 184 -10.19 -12.43 -28.76
CA ILE A 184 -9.66 -11.50 -27.74
C ILE A 184 -10.77 -11.02 -26.79
N ILE A 185 -12.02 -10.96 -27.26
CA ILE A 185 -13.19 -10.49 -26.50
C ILE A 185 -14.00 -11.66 -25.91
N LYS A 186 -14.17 -12.73 -26.69
CA LYS A 186 -15.01 -13.89 -26.43
C LYS A 186 -14.42 -15.15 -27.09
N PRO A 187 -13.41 -15.78 -26.47
CA PRO A 187 -12.74 -16.96 -27.02
C PRO A 187 -13.73 -18.12 -27.21
N ASN A 188 -13.41 -19.09 -28.08
CA ASN A 188 -14.17 -20.34 -28.27
C ASN A 188 -15.68 -20.19 -28.57
N SER A 189 -16.13 -19.00 -28.95
CA SER A 189 -17.50 -18.72 -29.37
C SER A 189 -17.59 -18.68 -30.89
N LYS A 190 -18.70 -19.15 -31.45
CA LYS A 190 -19.04 -18.99 -32.88
C LYS A 190 -20.30 -18.16 -32.97
N ASP A 191 -20.17 -16.87 -32.67
CA ASP A 191 -21.28 -15.94 -32.85
C ASP A 191 -21.47 -15.62 -34.34
N ASN A 192 -22.66 -15.16 -34.71
CA ASN A 192 -22.87 -14.52 -36.00
C ASN A 192 -22.13 -13.16 -36.01
N THR A 193 -21.49 -12.80 -37.12
CA THR A 193 -20.85 -11.50 -37.37
C THR A 193 -21.71 -10.33 -36.92
N LYS A 194 -23.03 -10.34 -37.20
CA LYS A 194 -23.95 -9.29 -36.75
C LYS A 194 -23.98 -9.14 -35.22
N TYR A 195 -24.05 -10.26 -34.51
CA TYR A 195 -24.07 -10.26 -33.05
C TYR A 195 -22.75 -9.76 -32.48
N PHE A 196 -21.63 -10.18 -33.07
CA PHE A 196 -20.30 -9.72 -32.68
C PHE A 196 -20.15 -8.20 -32.90
N LEU A 197 -20.52 -7.68 -34.07
CA LEU A 197 -20.47 -6.25 -34.37
C LEU A 197 -21.36 -5.45 -33.41
N LYS A 198 -22.57 -5.93 -33.12
CA LYS A 198 -23.45 -5.30 -32.13
C LYS A 198 -22.82 -5.27 -30.74
N LEU A 199 -22.19 -6.36 -30.31
CA LEU A 199 -21.52 -6.43 -29.02
C LEU A 199 -20.40 -5.38 -28.91
N ILE A 200 -19.50 -5.32 -29.89
CA ILE A 200 -18.35 -4.40 -29.85
C ILE A 200 -18.80 -2.94 -29.97
N LEU A 201 -19.78 -2.61 -30.82
CA LEU A 201 -20.28 -1.24 -30.96
C LEU A 201 -20.98 -0.76 -29.69
N GLN A 202 -21.73 -1.64 -29.02
CA GLN A 202 -22.50 -1.26 -27.82
C GLN A 202 -21.67 -1.24 -26.54
N HIS A 203 -20.69 -2.15 -26.44
CA HIS A 203 -20.05 -2.46 -25.17
C HIS A 203 -18.53 -2.30 -25.19
N CYS A 204 -17.84 -2.33 -26.33
CA CYS A 204 -16.40 -2.09 -26.36
C CYS A 204 -16.15 -0.58 -26.32
N LYS A 205 -15.55 -0.08 -25.24
CA LYS A 205 -15.45 1.37 -24.97
C LYS A 205 -14.77 2.13 -26.11
N SER A 206 -13.57 1.69 -26.51
CA SER A 206 -12.77 2.31 -27.59
C SER A 206 -13.46 2.24 -28.96
N VAL A 207 -14.35 1.27 -29.18
CA VAL A 207 -15.16 1.22 -30.40
C VAL A 207 -16.38 2.13 -30.29
N LYS A 208 -17.14 2.03 -29.21
CA LYS A 208 -18.38 2.77 -28.96
C LYS A 208 -18.21 4.28 -29.04
N GLU A 209 -17.10 4.81 -28.55
CA GLU A 209 -16.79 6.25 -28.58
C GLU A 209 -16.62 6.79 -30.01
N ASN A 210 -16.29 5.92 -30.97
CA ASN A 210 -16.08 6.28 -32.37
C ASN A 210 -17.35 6.22 -33.23
N PHE A 211 -18.48 5.68 -32.75
CA PHE A 211 -19.65 5.40 -33.59
C PHE A 211 -20.98 5.86 -32.99
N ASP A 212 -21.85 6.44 -33.83
CA ASP A 212 -23.26 6.61 -33.50
C ASP A 212 -23.98 5.27 -33.66
N ASN A 213 -24.39 4.70 -32.52
CA ASN A 213 -24.77 3.29 -32.38
C ASN A 213 -25.93 2.80 -33.28
N ALA A 214 -26.87 3.67 -33.66
CA ALA A 214 -28.07 3.24 -34.37
C ALA A 214 -27.88 3.15 -35.90
N GLU A 215 -27.30 4.19 -36.50
CA GLU A 215 -27.12 4.29 -37.95
C GLU A 215 -25.93 3.47 -38.43
N THR A 216 -24.81 3.50 -37.69
CA THR A 216 -23.60 2.72 -37.98
C THR A 216 -23.89 1.21 -37.99
N SER A 217 -24.60 0.71 -36.97
CA SER A 217 -24.96 -0.72 -36.91
C SER A 217 -25.84 -1.11 -38.09
N LYS A 218 -26.80 -0.27 -38.49
CA LYS A 218 -27.66 -0.55 -39.64
C LYS A 218 -26.86 -0.60 -40.95
N ASN A 219 -25.90 0.30 -41.13
CA ASN A 219 -25.04 0.33 -42.31
C ASN A 219 -24.10 -0.88 -42.38
N LEU A 220 -23.47 -1.28 -41.27
CA LEU A 220 -22.63 -2.49 -41.23
C LEU A 220 -23.45 -3.77 -41.40
N GLU A 221 -24.65 -3.84 -40.83
CA GLU A 221 -25.57 -4.97 -41.02
C GLU A 221 -26.01 -5.10 -42.48
N SER A 222 -26.18 -3.97 -43.21
CA SER A 222 -26.53 -3.98 -44.63
C SER A 222 -25.47 -4.67 -45.51
N ILE A 223 -24.19 -4.55 -45.17
CA ILE A 223 -23.08 -5.25 -45.84
C ILE A 223 -23.24 -6.78 -45.67
N LEU A 224 -23.62 -7.21 -44.46
CA LEU A 224 -23.74 -8.63 -44.13
C LEU A 224 -24.97 -9.29 -44.76
N ASP A 225 -26.07 -8.54 -44.86
CA ASP A 225 -27.34 -8.99 -45.44
C ASP A 225 -27.34 -9.09 -46.96
N PHE A 226 -26.33 -8.53 -47.63
CA PHE A 226 -26.17 -8.65 -49.06
C PHE A 226 -26.11 -10.12 -49.51
N LYS A 227 -27.03 -10.47 -50.41
CA LYS A 227 -27.11 -11.76 -51.12
C LYS A 227 -26.94 -11.50 -52.61
N ILE A 228 -26.13 -12.32 -53.27
CA ILE A 228 -26.04 -12.33 -54.74
C ILE A 228 -27.34 -12.98 -55.23
N GLU A 229 -28.27 -12.19 -55.76
CA GLU A 229 -29.43 -12.74 -56.47
C GLU A 229 -28.95 -13.22 -57.84
N GLN A 230 -28.83 -14.55 -57.99
CA GLN A 230 -28.67 -15.16 -59.31
C GLN A 230 -30.03 -15.08 -60.01
N ASN A 231 -30.15 -14.14 -60.96
CA ASN A 231 -31.32 -13.87 -61.79
C ASN A 231 -32.55 -13.38 -61.01
N LEU A 232 -32.82 -12.08 -61.05
CA LEU A 232 -34.17 -11.50 -61.14
C LEU A 232 -34.05 -10.02 -61.53
N ILE A 233 -35.00 -9.58 -62.35
CA ILE A 233 -35.14 -8.23 -62.92
C ILE A 233 -35.07 -7.17 -61.79
N PRO A 234 -34.39 -6.02 -61.99
CA PRO A 234 -34.24 -5.02 -60.95
C PRO A 234 -35.62 -4.49 -60.54
N LYS A 235 -35.94 -4.52 -59.24
CA LYS A 235 -37.06 -3.74 -58.70
C LYS A 235 -36.62 -2.27 -58.57
N GLU A 236 -37.38 -1.38 -59.19
CA GLU A 236 -37.07 0.05 -59.42
C GLU A 236 -37.01 0.97 -58.18
N ASP A 237 -37.02 0.47 -56.94
CA ASP A 237 -37.16 1.33 -55.74
C ASP A 237 -36.05 1.23 -54.69
N ASN A 238 -34.92 0.60 -55.00
CA ASN A 238 -33.77 0.60 -54.08
C ASN A 238 -32.66 1.52 -54.60
N ASN A 239 -32.54 2.71 -54.00
CA ASN A 239 -31.30 3.49 -54.10
C ASN A 239 -30.13 2.56 -53.76
N PRO A 240 -29.12 2.42 -54.65
CA PRO A 240 -27.99 1.54 -54.38
C PRO A 240 -27.29 1.97 -53.09
N PRO A 241 -26.86 1.03 -52.24
CA PRO A 241 -26.13 1.36 -51.03
C PRO A 241 -24.92 2.24 -51.38
N ASN A 242 -24.69 3.32 -50.63
CA ASN A 242 -23.55 4.20 -50.86
C ASN A 242 -22.27 3.46 -50.47
N ILE A 243 -21.68 2.75 -51.43
CA ILE A 243 -20.49 1.90 -51.25
C ILE A 243 -19.32 2.70 -50.68
N LYS A 244 -19.13 3.94 -51.13
CA LYS A 244 -18.06 4.81 -50.63
C LYS A 244 -18.19 5.07 -49.13
N ASN A 245 -19.41 5.37 -48.67
CA ASN A 245 -19.68 5.50 -47.24
C ASN A 245 -19.43 4.18 -46.49
N LEU A 246 -19.76 3.02 -47.06
CA LEU A 246 -19.53 1.71 -46.44
C LEU A 246 -18.04 1.34 -46.36
N ILE A 247 -17.23 1.73 -47.35
CA ILE A 247 -15.76 1.60 -47.30
C ILE A 247 -15.20 2.47 -46.17
N ALA A 248 -15.55 3.75 -46.14
CA ALA A 248 -15.10 4.68 -45.09
C ALA A 248 -15.52 4.22 -43.69
N LEU A 249 -16.74 3.70 -43.54
CA LEU A 249 -17.26 3.14 -42.28
C LEU A 249 -16.46 1.91 -41.84
N THR A 250 -16.10 1.03 -42.78
CA THR A 250 -15.31 -0.18 -42.50
C THR A 250 -13.88 0.19 -42.13
N LEU A 251 -13.30 1.21 -42.78
CA LEU A 251 -11.97 1.73 -42.44
C LEU A 251 -11.95 2.30 -41.02
N LYS A 252 -12.95 3.11 -40.66
CA LYS A 252 -13.10 3.61 -39.30
C LYS A 252 -13.23 2.48 -38.27
N LEU A 253 -13.89 1.37 -38.63
CA LEU A 253 -14.01 0.20 -37.75
C LEU A 253 -12.67 -0.52 -37.58
N VAL A 254 -11.87 -0.61 -38.66
CA VAL A 254 -10.50 -1.12 -38.61
C VAL A 254 -9.64 -0.26 -37.69
N ASP A 255 -9.70 1.07 -37.79
CA ASP A 255 -8.95 1.97 -36.91
C ASP A 255 -9.35 1.78 -35.44
N ALA A 256 -10.65 1.79 -35.14
CA ALA A 256 -11.14 1.61 -33.77
C ALA A 256 -10.73 0.24 -33.16
N LEU A 257 -10.69 -0.83 -33.97
CA LEU A 257 -10.37 -2.18 -33.50
C LEU A 257 -8.89 -2.49 -33.44
N TYR A 258 -8.07 -1.88 -34.30
CA TYR A 258 -6.65 -2.21 -34.36
C TYR A 258 -5.73 -1.13 -33.82
N ILE A 259 -6.22 0.09 -33.62
CA ILE A 259 -5.49 1.18 -32.94
C ILE A 259 -6.06 1.37 -31.53
N ASP A 260 -7.33 1.74 -31.41
CA ASP A 260 -7.88 2.18 -30.12
C ASP A 260 -8.03 1.00 -29.14
N LEU A 261 -8.61 -0.11 -29.59
CA LEU A 261 -8.70 -1.33 -28.79
C LEU A 261 -7.31 -1.89 -28.43
N ALA A 262 -6.32 -1.77 -29.32
CA ALA A 262 -4.96 -2.21 -29.05
C ALA A 262 -4.33 -1.40 -27.90
N ASN A 263 -4.50 -0.08 -27.91
CA ASN A 263 -4.06 0.80 -26.84
C ASN A 263 -4.72 0.45 -25.50
N ASP A 264 -6.02 0.16 -25.50
CA ASP A 264 -6.75 -0.27 -24.30
C ASP A 264 -6.22 -1.61 -23.76
N ILE A 265 -5.94 -2.57 -24.63
CA ILE A 265 -5.34 -3.86 -24.25
C ILE A 265 -3.97 -3.65 -23.61
N LEU A 266 -3.09 -2.87 -24.25
CA LEU A 266 -1.74 -2.59 -23.75
C LEU A 266 -1.78 -1.87 -22.40
N THR A 267 -2.68 -0.90 -22.23
CA THR A 267 -2.86 -0.15 -20.99
C THR A 267 -3.34 -1.07 -19.86
N LYS A 268 -4.42 -1.82 -20.07
CA LYS A 268 -4.94 -2.76 -19.07
C LYS A 268 -3.93 -3.82 -18.68
N TYR A 269 -3.18 -4.35 -19.65
CA TYR A 269 -2.14 -5.33 -19.36
C TYR A 269 -1.06 -4.76 -18.42
N LYS A 270 -0.62 -3.52 -18.62
CA LYS A 270 0.33 -2.84 -17.72
C LYS A 270 -0.24 -2.65 -16.31
N GLU A 271 -1.49 -2.22 -16.19
CA GLU A 271 -2.17 -2.01 -14.91
C GLU A 271 -2.30 -3.30 -14.10
N ILE A 272 -2.76 -4.37 -14.75
CA ILE A 272 -2.90 -5.70 -14.14
C ILE A 272 -1.53 -6.22 -13.69
N SER A 273 -0.50 -6.09 -14.54
CA SER A 273 0.85 -6.51 -14.21
C SER A 273 1.40 -5.79 -12.97
N LEU A 274 1.24 -4.47 -12.88
CA LEU A 274 1.65 -3.68 -11.72
C LEU A 274 0.91 -4.08 -10.45
N THR A 275 -0.40 -4.33 -10.56
CA THR A 275 -1.25 -4.74 -9.44
C THR A 275 -0.81 -6.10 -8.91
N CYS A 276 -0.56 -7.07 -9.80
CA CYS A 276 -0.04 -8.39 -9.45
C CYS A 276 1.34 -8.29 -8.77
N GLU A 277 2.26 -7.47 -9.30
CA GLU A 277 3.57 -7.24 -8.66
C GLU A 277 3.45 -6.70 -7.24
N THR A 278 2.58 -5.70 -7.06
CA THR A 278 2.33 -5.08 -5.76
C THR A 278 1.75 -6.09 -4.76
N ALA A 279 0.83 -6.94 -5.21
CA ALA A 279 0.25 -8.00 -4.38
C ALA A 279 1.29 -9.03 -3.93
N ILE A 280 2.18 -9.46 -4.85
CA ILE A 280 3.28 -10.37 -4.55
C ILE A 280 4.23 -9.75 -3.52
N LEU A 281 4.62 -8.48 -3.72
CA LEU A 281 5.50 -7.77 -2.78
C LEU A 281 4.87 -7.67 -1.38
N LYS A 282 3.57 -7.32 -1.29
CA LYS A 282 2.84 -7.28 -0.02
C LYS A 282 2.80 -8.65 0.68
N GLN A 283 2.58 -9.73 -0.08
CA GLN A 283 2.57 -11.09 0.48
C GLN A 283 3.96 -11.52 0.98
N GLN A 284 5.00 -11.21 0.22
CA GLN A 284 6.39 -11.46 0.62
C GLN A 284 6.76 -10.66 1.88
N GLN A 285 6.38 -9.38 1.92
CA GLN A 285 6.57 -8.50 3.08
C GLN A 285 5.87 -9.05 4.33
N ALA A 286 4.60 -9.46 4.21
CA ALA A 286 3.85 -10.04 5.33
C ALA A 286 4.48 -11.34 5.85
N THR A 287 4.97 -12.19 4.96
CA THR A 287 5.63 -13.45 5.33
C THR A 287 6.97 -13.20 6.02
N LEU A 288 7.79 -12.31 5.44
CA LEU A 288 9.08 -11.91 6.02
C LEU A 288 8.88 -11.29 7.41
N GLN A 289 7.91 -10.38 7.54
CA GLN A 289 7.58 -9.72 8.79
C GLN A 289 7.22 -10.75 9.88
N LYS A 290 6.33 -11.70 9.58
CA LYS A 290 5.92 -12.73 10.54
C LYS A 290 7.11 -13.57 11.03
N ASN A 291 8.02 -13.92 10.12
CA ASN A 291 9.21 -14.70 10.45
C ASN A 291 10.19 -13.89 11.33
N LEU A 292 10.40 -12.60 11.00
CA LEU A 292 11.28 -11.72 11.77
C LEU A 292 10.72 -11.40 13.16
N GLU A 293 9.41 -11.19 13.28
CA GLU A 293 8.73 -11.04 14.58
C GLU A 293 8.86 -12.30 15.44
N ALA A 294 8.69 -13.49 14.85
CA ALA A 294 8.87 -14.76 15.55
C ALA A 294 10.32 -14.95 16.03
N LYS A 295 11.31 -14.67 15.17
CA LYS A 295 12.73 -14.71 15.53
C LYS A 295 13.04 -13.72 16.65
N THR A 296 12.54 -12.49 16.56
CA THR A 296 12.70 -11.47 17.62
C THR A 296 12.13 -11.94 18.96
N LYS A 297 10.96 -12.58 18.92
CA LYS A 297 10.33 -13.17 20.11
C LYS A 297 11.22 -14.24 20.74
N GLU A 298 11.83 -15.12 19.95
CA GLU A 298 12.74 -16.16 20.46
C GLU A 298 14.01 -15.55 21.09
N ILE A 299 14.61 -14.55 20.44
CA ILE A 299 15.80 -13.84 20.96
C ILE A 299 15.50 -13.25 22.35
N LEU A 300 14.35 -12.59 22.50
CA LEU A 300 13.95 -11.93 23.74
C LEU A 300 13.56 -12.93 24.84
N LYS A 301 12.91 -14.05 24.50
CA LYS A 301 12.61 -15.12 25.47
C LYS A 301 13.86 -15.68 26.16
N ASN A 302 14.98 -15.73 25.43
CA ASN A 302 16.23 -16.29 25.94
C ASN A 302 17.09 -15.26 26.70
N TYR A 303 16.61 -14.01 26.86
CA TYR A 303 17.36 -12.98 27.56
C TYR A 303 17.07 -13.01 29.07
N VAL A 304 18.11 -13.22 29.87
CA VAL A 304 18.01 -13.25 31.35
C VAL A 304 17.66 -11.86 31.88
N GLY A 305 16.64 -11.78 32.74
CA GLY A 305 16.18 -10.53 33.38
C GLY A 305 15.01 -9.84 32.68
N LEU A 306 14.44 -10.45 31.63
CA LEU A 306 13.15 -10.06 31.06
C LEU A 306 12.03 -10.89 31.67
N HIS A 307 10.95 -10.23 32.12
CA HIS A 307 9.84 -10.89 32.80
C HIS A 307 8.54 -10.90 32.02
N SER A 308 8.22 -9.82 31.31
CA SER A 308 6.99 -9.65 30.56
C SER A 308 7.23 -8.69 29.41
N ILE A 309 6.68 -8.97 28.24
CA ILE A 309 6.83 -8.16 27.02
C ILE A 309 5.46 -7.93 26.38
N TYR A 310 5.17 -6.68 26.03
CA TYR A 310 3.97 -6.29 25.29
C TYR A 310 4.38 -5.65 23.97
N PHE A 311 3.71 -6.09 22.90
CA PHE A 311 3.83 -5.52 21.58
C PHE A 311 2.91 -4.30 21.46
N LEU A 312 3.48 -3.11 21.27
CA LEU A 312 2.69 -1.89 21.19
C LEU A 312 2.38 -1.51 19.74
N LYS A 313 3.43 -1.39 18.90
CA LYS A 313 3.33 -0.94 17.50
C LYS A 313 4.43 -1.56 16.64
N ARG A 314 4.18 -1.59 15.33
CA ARG A 314 5.17 -1.90 14.28
C ARG A 314 5.19 -0.84 13.18
N LYS A 315 6.34 -0.70 12.54
CA LYS A 315 6.52 -0.01 11.27
C LYS A 315 7.37 -0.89 10.35
N ILE A 316 7.23 -0.71 9.04
CA ILE A 316 8.10 -1.35 8.05
C ILE A 316 8.70 -0.27 7.18
N THR A 317 10.01 -0.23 7.14
CA THR A 317 10.79 0.76 6.40
C THR A 317 11.45 0.05 5.23
N GLN A 318 11.18 0.54 4.02
CA GLN A 318 11.84 0.03 2.82
C GLN A 318 13.26 0.59 2.74
N ILE A 319 14.24 -0.29 2.66
CA ILE A 319 15.63 0.07 2.42
C ILE A 319 15.84 0.08 0.91
N TYR A 320 16.11 1.27 0.37
CA TYR A 320 16.57 1.42 -1.00
C TYR A 320 18.00 0.86 -1.10
N SER A 321 18.12 -0.39 -1.55
CA SER A 321 19.41 -0.98 -1.91
C SER A 321 19.59 -0.95 -3.43
N SER A 322 20.83 -0.99 -3.90
CA SER A 322 21.18 -1.12 -5.31
C SER A 322 20.74 -2.45 -5.95
N LYS A 323 20.13 -3.36 -5.18
CA LYS A 323 19.60 -4.64 -5.67
C LYS A 323 18.19 -4.45 -6.25
N LYS A 324 17.86 -5.23 -7.29
CA LYS A 324 16.52 -5.27 -7.91
C LYS A 324 15.40 -5.74 -6.97
N THR A 325 15.73 -6.25 -5.79
CA THR A 325 14.79 -6.69 -4.76
C THR A 325 14.75 -5.67 -3.62
N PRO A 326 13.57 -5.13 -3.26
CA PRO A 326 13.45 -4.23 -2.12
C PRO A 326 13.86 -4.97 -0.84
N GLU A 327 14.77 -4.38 -0.08
CA GLU A 327 15.10 -4.84 1.27
C GLU A 327 14.19 -4.11 2.25
N PHE A 328 13.75 -4.80 3.31
CA PHE A 328 12.82 -4.24 4.29
C PHE A 328 13.40 -4.39 5.69
N LYS A 329 13.20 -3.35 6.50
CA LYS A 329 13.49 -3.34 7.93
C LYS A 329 12.19 -3.30 8.72
N VAL A 330 12.06 -4.17 9.70
CA VAL A 330 10.93 -4.17 10.63
C VAL A 330 11.33 -3.38 11.86
N GLU A 331 10.52 -2.41 12.24
CA GLU A 331 10.72 -1.64 13.46
C GLU A 331 9.61 -1.97 14.45
N LEU A 332 9.98 -2.24 15.70
CA LEU A 332 9.05 -2.66 16.75
C LEU A 332 9.14 -1.72 17.95
N LEU A 333 7.98 -1.36 18.50
CA LEU A 333 7.86 -0.69 19.79
C LEU A 333 7.31 -1.68 20.82
N LEU A 334 8.12 -1.99 21.83
CA LEU A 334 7.79 -2.96 22.87
C LEU A 334 7.79 -2.31 24.25
N LEU A 335 6.88 -2.73 25.12
CA LEU A 335 6.91 -2.42 26.55
C LEU A 335 7.42 -3.67 27.29
N VAL A 336 8.47 -3.52 28.08
CA VAL A 336 9.19 -4.65 28.67
C VAL A 336 9.41 -4.43 30.15
N THR A 337 9.15 -5.46 30.95
CA THR A 337 9.43 -5.44 32.38
C THR A 337 10.73 -6.14 32.69
N VAL A 338 11.62 -5.45 33.40
CA VAL A 338 13.00 -5.85 33.67
C VAL A 338 13.33 -5.79 35.16
N ASP A 339 14.37 -6.50 35.59
CA ASP A 339 14.88 -6.40 36.97
C ASP A 339 15.54 -5.04 37.24
N ARG A 340 16.36 -4.58 36.29
CA ARG A 340 17.08 -3.30 36.36
C ARG A 340 16.63 -2.40 35.24
N ASN A 341 16.12 -1.23 35.61
CA ASN A 341 15.65 -0.23 34.65
C ASN A 341 16.80 0.75 34.34
N THR A 342 17.69 0.38 33.42
CA THR A 342 18.86 1.18 33.02
C THR A 342 18.87 1.44 31.50
N LEU A 343 19.50 2.54 31.07
CA LEU A 343 19.69 2.82 29.64
C LEU A 343 20.59 1.78 28.96
N GLU A 344 21.56 1.23 29.70
CA GLU A 344 22.42 0.16 29.22
C GLU A 344 21.62 -1.10 28.91
N MET A 345 20.64 -1.45 29.76
CA MET A 345 19.75 -2.57 29.50
C MET A 345 18.96 -2.38 28.20
N GLU A 346 18.39 -1.19 27.98
CA GLU A 346 17.70 -0.87 26.73
C GLU A 346 18.62 -0.98 25.51
N GLY A 347 19.81 -0.39 25.61
CA GLY A 347 20.81 -0.40 24.54
C GLY A 347 21.27 -1.81 24.19
N ASN A 348 21.56 -2.64 25.20
CA ASN A 348 22.01 -4.02 25.03
C ASN A 348 20.93 -4.91 24.42
N LEU A 349 19.68 -4.79 24.87
CA LEU A 349 18.56 -5.52 24.28
C LEU A 349 18.37 -5.17 22.80
N ARG A 350 18.42 -3.87 22.47
CA ARG A 350 18.28 -3.38 21.10
C ARG A 350 19.40 -3.88 20.20
N GLN A 351 20.65 -3.78 20.65
CA GLN A 351 21.79 -4.28 19.89
C GLN A 351 21.73 -5.78 19.68
N LYS A 352 21.31 -6.55 20.69
CA LYS A 352 21.15 -8.00 20.56
C LYS A 352 20.14 -8.37 19.47
N VAL A 353 18.94 -7.79 19.49
CA VAL A 353 17.93 -8.06 18.45
C VAL A 353 18.44 -7.62 17.07
N LEU A 354 19.05 -6.45 16.99
CA LEU A 354 19.57 -5.91 15.74
C LEU A 354 20.63 -6.85 15.11
N LEU A 355 21.60 -7.30 15.91
CA LEU A 355 22.66 -8.20 15.45
C LEU A 355 22.13 -9.60 15.10
N GLU A 356 21.33 -10.21 15.97
CA GLU A 356 20.82 -11.56 15.75
C GLU A 356 19.79 -11.64 14.62
N THR A 357 19.24 -10.50 14.18
CA THR A 357 18.35 -10.41 13.01
C THR A 357 19.04 -9.88 11.75
N ASP A 358 20.37 -9.83 11.71
CA ASP A 358 21.16 -9.35 10.58
C ASP A 358 20.78 -7.91 10.16
N ASN A 359 20.55 -7.03 11.14
CA ASN A 359 20.08 -5.66 10.98
C ASN A 359 18.68 -5.49 10.37
N LYS A 360 17.89 -6.57 10.26
CA LYS A 360 16.55 -6.53 9.67
C LYS A 360 15.45 -6.13 10.65
N VAL A 361 15.71 -6.18 11.96
CA VAL A 361 14.77 -5.74 12.99
C VAL A 361 15.43 -4.71 13.90
N GLU A 362 14.79 -3.55 14.05
CA GLU A 362 15.13 -2.59 15.10
C GLU A 362 14.01 -2.51 16.13
N VAL A 363 14.38 -2.47 17.41
CA VAL A 363 13.42 -2.45 18.51
C VAL A 363 13.67 -1.25 19.40
N THR A 364 12.60 -0.53 19.72
CA THR A 364 12.59 0.48 20.78
C THR A 364 11.85 -0.10 21.98
N PHE A 365 12.52 -0.16 23.13
CA PHE A 365 11.94 -0.72 24.36
C PHE A 365 11.52 0.39 25.32
N ILE A 366 10.29 0.35 25.81
CA ILE A 366 9.85 1.08 27.00
C ILE A 366 10.08 0.16 28.19
N LEU A 367 10.95 0.55 29.12
CA LEU A 367 11.32 -0.29 30.25
C LEU A 367 10.53 0.04 31.51
N LEU A 368 9.99 -0.99 32.16
CA LEU A 368 9.35 -0.94 33.47
C LEU A 368 10.13 -1.82 34.44
N LYS A 369 10.41 -1.33 35.65
CA LYS A 369 11.05 -2.16 36.69
C LYS A 369 10.01 -3.10 37.30
N LYS A 370 10.25 -4.40 37.28
CA LYS A 370 9.32 -5.42 37.80
C LYS A 370 8.88 -5.14 39.25
N SER A 371 9.80 -4.71 40.10
CA SER A 371 9.54 -4.56 41.53
C SER A 371 8.69 -3.34 41.91
N ASN A 372 8.49 -2.37 41.00
CA ASN A 372 7.81 -1.13 41.36
C ASN A 372 6.90 -0.54 40.28
N TRP A 373 6.69 -1.19 39.14
CA TRP A 373 5.88 -0.64 38.05
C TRP A 373 4.47 -0.24 38.50
N GLN A 374 3.87 -0.96 39.46
CA GLN A 374 2.56 -0.66 40.04
C GLN A 374 2.52 0.70 40.76
N LYS A 375 3.65 1.18 41.30
CA LYS A 375 3.73 2.51 41.94
C LYS A 375 3.47 3.65 40.95
N HIS A 376 3.53 3.37 39.65
CA HIS A 376 3.26 4.33 38.58
C HIS A 376 1.79 4.36 38.14
N LEU A 377 0.95 3.42 38.60
CA LEU A 377 -0.47 3.39 38.25
C LEU A 377 -1.23 4.67 38.61
N PRO A 378 -1.02 5.31 39.78
CA PRO A 378 -1.76 6.53 40.12
C PRO A 378 -1.47 7.73 39.19
N VAL A 379 -0.32 7.71 38.50
CA VAL A 379 0.19 8.82 37.68
C VAL A 379 0.05 8.52 36.19
N TYR A 380 0.33 7.28 35.78
CA TYR A 380 0.38 6.84 34.38
C TYR A 380 -0.64 5.72 34.09
N GLY A 381 -1.72 5.64 34.87
CA GLY A 381 -2.77 4.63 34.73
C GLY A 381 -3.34 4.55 33.32
N VAL A 382 -3.65 5.70 32.70
CA VAL A 382 -4.12 5.78 31.30
C VAL A 382 -3.18 5.07 30.33
N PHE A 383 -1.87 5.28 30.44
CA PHE A 383 -0.88 4.61 29.59
C PHE A 383 -0.80 3.11 29.87
N LEU A 384 -0.71 2.74 31.15
CA LEU A 384 -0.55 1.34 31.56
C LEU A 384 -1.79 0.50 31.22
N HIS A 385 -3.01 0.99 31.47
CA HIS A 385 -4.24 0.30 31.08
C HIS A 385 -4.43 0.19 29.56
N LYS A 386 -3.91 1.16 28.80
CA LYS A 386 -3.95 1.10 27.33
C LYS A 386 -3.04 0.00 26.78
N HIS A 387 -1.90 -0.24 27.43
CA HIS A 387 -0.80 -1.05 26.88
C HIS A 387 -0.56 -2.41 27.56
N LEU A 388 -0.94 -2.58 28.82
CA LEU A 388 -0.88 -3.85 29.55
C LEU A 388 -2.16 -4.66 29.31
N LYS A 389 -2.40 -5.04 28.05
CA LYS A 389 -3.57 -5.81 27.62
C LYS A 389 -3.20 -7.22 27.19
N LYS A 390 -4.13 -8.17 27.38
CA LYS A 390 -3.92 -9.59 27.01
C LYS A 390 -3.65 -9.76 25.51
N GLU A 391 -4.27 -8.94 24.66
CA GLU A 391 -4.08 -8.99 23.20
C GLU A 391 -2.70 -8.48 22.76
N GLN A 392 -2.07 -7.61 23.58
CA GLN A 392 -0.75 -7.05 23.34
C GLN A 392 0.36 -7.85 24.02
N HIS A 393 0.01 -8.72 24.97
CA HIS A 393 0.95 -9.56 25.70
C HIS A 393 1.66 -10.55 24.77
N TRP A 394 2.98 -10.55 24.82
CA TRP A 394 3.82 -11.29 23.89
C TRP A 394 4.61 -12.42 24.56
N ILE A 395 5.31 -12.15 25.66
CA ILE A 395 6.18 -13.09 26.39
C ILE A 395 6.00 -12.89 27.88
N GLY A 396 6.10 -13.99 28.65
CA GLY A 396 6.17 -13.96 30.11
C GLY A 396 4.81 -14.11 30.77
N ASP A 397 4.73 -13.70 32.03
CA ASP A 397 3.47 -13.63 32.76
C ASP A 397 2.79 -12.27 32.50
N PRO A 398 1.48 -12.25 32.23
CA PRO A 398 0.76 -11.01 32.02
C PRO A 398 0.69 -10.22 33.33
N LEU A 399 0.95 -8.93 33.23
CA LEU A 399 0.75 -7.94 34.28
C LEU A 399 -0.70 -7.51 34.23
N VAL A 400 -1.35 -7.56 35.38
CA VAL A 400 -2.72 -7.07 35.54
C VAL A 400 -2.64 -5.78 36.34
N PRO A 401 -2.91 -4.61 35.71
CA PRO A 401 -3.07 -3.37 36.46
C PRO A 401 -4.38 -3.46 37.26
N GLU A 402 -4.27 -3.68 38.57
CA GLU A 402 -5.43 -3.70 39.48
C GLU A 402 -6.09 -2.31 39.50
N LEU A 403 -7.42 -2.29 39.39
CA LEU A 403 -8.25 -1.08 39.32
C LEU A 403 -8.29 -0.27 40.64
N SER A 404 -7.61 -0.72 41.68
CA SER A 404 -7.61 -0.05 42.98
C SER A 404 -6.49 0.96 43.05
N LEU A 405 -6.78 2.18 42.60
CA LEU A 405 -6.35 3.46 43.18
C LEU A 405 -6.93 4.55 42.25
N SER A 406 -7.92 5.29 42.74
CA SER A 406 -8.36 6.53 42.11
C SER A 406 -7.13 7.37 41.73
N GLU A 407 -7.00 7.80 40.47
CA GLU A 407 -5.97 8.76 40.07
C GLU A 407 -5.96 9.88 41.10
N THR A 408 -4.85 10.04 41.83
CA THR A 408 -4.79 11.03 42.92
C THR A 408 -4.80 12.45 42.38
N ILE A 409 -4.44 12.63 41.09
CA ILE A 409 -4.48 13.89 40.35
C ILE A 409 -4.94 13.57 38.91
N PRO A 410 -5.98 14.24 38.38
CA PRO A 410 -6.38 14.08 36.98
C PRO A 410 -5.21 14.31 36.03
N LEU A 411 -5.04 13.45 35.03
CA LEU A 411 -3.91 13.50 34.08
C LEU A 411 -3.72 14.87 33.42
N ASP A 412 -4.81 15.58 33.10
CA ASP A 412 -4.73 16.92 32.48
C ASP A 412 -4.17 17.97 33.44
N GLN A 413 -4.47 17.88 34.74
CA GLN A 413 -3.86 18.74 35.76
C GLN A 413 -2.36 18.46 35.89
N LEU A 414 -1.97 17.17 35.86
CA LEU A 414 -0.58 16.75 35.91
C LEU A 414 0.21 17.26 34.69
N LYS A 415 -0.37 17.15 33.48
CA LYS A 415 0.18 17.72 32.24
C LYS A 415 0.33 19.23 32.30
N SER A 416 -0.70 19.93 32.77
CA SER A 416 -0.68 21.39 32.94
C SER A 416 0.46 21.82 33.88
N LYS A 417 0.56 21.17 35.05
CA LYS A 417 1.63 21.43 36.02
C LYS A 417 3.02 21.15 35.45
N PHE A 418 3.19 20.00 34.81
CA PHE A 418 4.46 19.64 34.17
C PHE A 418 4.87 20.68 33.12
N TRP A 419 3.91 21.16 32.31
CA TRP A 419 4.20 22.16 31.29
C TRP A 419 4.59 23.52 31.85
N ILE A 420 3.97 23.94 32.96
CA ILE A 420 4.34 25.17 33.67
C ILE A 420 5.81 25.07 34.15
N GLU A 421 6.18 23.95 34.76
CA GLU A 421 7.55 23.71 35.22
C GLU A 421 8.54 23.67 34.05
N CYS A 422 8.21 23.02 32.93
CA CYS A 422 9.02 23.05 31.72
C CYS A 422 9.18 24.49 31.20
N LYS A 423 8.10 25.28 31.10
CA LYS A 423 8.14 26.67 30.63
C LYS A 423 9.03 27.55 31.51
N SER A 424 9.06 27.35 32.83
CA SER A 424 9.95 28.10 33.72
C SER A 424 11.44 27.86 33.45
N VAL A 425 11.80 26.72 32.86
CA VAL A 425 13.18 26.39 32.46
C VAL A 425 13.46 26.82 31.03
N VAL A 426 12.51 26.58 30.13
CA VAL A 426 12.65 26.80 28.68
C VAL A 426 12.64 28.29 28.32
N ASN A 427 11.71 29.08 28.88
CA ASN A 427 11.54 30.48 28.48
C ASN A 427 12.78 31.34 28.75
N PRO A 428 13.46 31.25 29.92
CA PRO A 428 14.69 32.02 30.15
C PRO A 428 15.80 31.69 29.14
N ILE A 429 15.97 30.41 28.79
CA ILE A 429 17.00 29.96 27.84
C ILE A 429 16.70 30.53 26.45
N ILE A 430 15.44 30.45 25.99
CA ILE A 430 15.04 30.99 24.69
C ILE A 430 15.16 32.52 24.65
N GLN A 431 14.74 33.22 25.69
CA GLN A 431 14.89 34.68 25.77
C GLN A 431 16.36 35.09 25.72
N ARG A 432 17.22 34.43 26.50
CA ARG A 432 18.67 34.62 26.44
C ARG A 432 19.21 34.37 25.03
N ASN A 433 18.83 33.26 24.40
CA ASN A 433 19.35 32.88 23.08
C ASN A 433 18.92 33.88 22.00
N LYS A 434 17.67 34.39 22.06
CA LYS A 434 17.17 35.46 21.19
C LYS A 434 17.93 36.78 21.37
N LEU A 435 18.32 37.12 22.60
CA LEU A 435 19.10 38.34 22.89
C LEU A 435 20.56 38.23 22.45
N LEU A 436 21.17 37.06 22.58
CA LEU A 436 22.60 36.85 22.28
C LEU A 436 22.87 36.53 20.80
N GLY A 437 21.90 35.97 20.07
CA GLY A 437 22.01 35.71 18.63
C GLY A 437 23.28 34.93 18.25
N VAL A 438 24.07 35.51 17.34
CA VAL A 438 25.34 34.95 16.80
C VAL A 438 26.46 34.89 17.85
N ASN A 439 26.34 35.58 18.98
CA ASN A 439 27.32 35.52 20.07
C ASN A 439 27.18 34.25 20.95
N ASN A 440 26.16 33.41 20.69
CA ASN A 440 26.10 32.06 21.25
C ASN A 440 27.15 31.20 20.55
N GLY A 441 28.33 31.05 21.15
CA GLY A 441 29.46 30.36 20.55
C GLY A 441 30.33 29.61 21.54
N SER A 442 29.88 29.48 22.79
CA SER A 442 30.62 28.80 23.85
C SER A 442 30.20 27.33 23.97
N VAL A 443 31.08 26.50 24.53
CA VAL A 443 30.77 25.09 24.84
C VAL A 443 29.56 24.97 25.78
N LEU A 444 29.35 25.96 26.65
CA LEU A 444 28.18 26.04 27.53
C LEU A 444 26.86 26.19 26.75
N ASP A 445 26.87 26.90 25.62
CA ASP A 445 25.67 27.17 24.83
C ASP A 445 25.15 25.89 24.15
N TYR A 446 26.04 25.00 23.67
CA TYR A 446 25.64 23.67 23.19
C TYR A 446 24.93 22.87 24.27
N GLY A 447 25.41 22.99 25.50
CA GLY A 447 24.79 22.38 26.65
C GLY A 447 23.37 22.90 26.91
N LEU A 448 23.19 24.21 26.82
CA LEU A 448 21.87 24.83 26.97
C LEU A 448 20.89 24.40 25.87
N TYR A 449 21.33 24.36 24.60
CA TYR A 449 20.48 23.86 23.50
C TYR A 449 20.11 22.39 23.67
N LYS A 450 21.05 21.56 24.10
CA LYS A 450 20.75 20.16 24.38
C LYS A 450 19.76 19.98 25.52
N GLY A 451 19.92 20.75 26.59
CA GLY A 451 18.97 20.77 27.71
C GLY A 451 17.59 21.24 27.30
N LEU A 452 17.52 22.31 26.50
CA LEU A 452 16.29 22.83 25.91
C LEU A 452 15.60 21.78 25.05
N PHE A 453 16.32 21.19 24.11
CA PHE A 453 15.86 20.12 23.23
C PHE A 453 15.31 18.94 24.04
N GLN A 454 16.05 18.46 25.05
CA GLN A 454 15.60 17.38 25.91
C GLN A 454 14.30 17.70 26.66
N GLN A 455 14.19 18.88 27.28
CA GLN A 455 12.98 19.28 28.01
C GLN A 455 11.76 19.36 27.10
N LEU A 456 11.93 19.92 25.90
CA LEU A 456 10.86 20.01 24.91
C LEU A 456 10.41 18.63 24.42
N LEU A 457 11.35 17.72 24.13
CA LEU A 457 11.00 16.35 23.74
C LEU A 457 10.24 15.61 24.85
N ILE A 458 10.64 15.76 26.12
CA ILE A 458 9.93 15.12 27.24
C ILE A 458 8.51 15.70 27.37
N ALA A 459 8.35 17.02 27.24
CA ALA A 459 7.03 17.66 27.28
C ALA A 459 6.12 17.17 26.16
N ILE A 460 6.64 17.06 24.94
CA ILE A 460 5.89 16.53 23.79
C ILE A 460 5.53 15.05 24.03
N LEU A 461 6.50 14.24 24.47
CA LEU A 461 6.29 12.83 24.76
C LEU A 461 5.22 12.65 25.83
N PHE A 462 5.26 13.41 26.91
CA PHE A 462 4.28 13.29 27.98
C PHE A 462 2.86 13.65 27.51
N SER A 463 2.72 14.70 26.72
CA SER A 463 1.43 15.09 26.16
C SER A 463 0.85 14.00 25.24
N LYS A 464 1.68 13.39 24.39
CA LYS A 464 1.26 12.44 23.34
C LYS A 464 1.18 10.99 23.81
N ALA A 465 2.02 10.58 24.74
CA ALA A 465 2.09 9.22 25.25
C ALA A 465 1.39 9.03 26.60
N ASN A 466 1.08 10.11 27.34
CA ASN A 466 0.59 10.05 28.74
C ASN A 466 1.58 9.33 29.68
N PHE A 467 2.87 9.34 29.33
CA PHE A 467 3.90 8.60 30.04
C PHE A 467 5.26 9.26 29.85
N ILE A 468 6.07 9.26 30.90
CA ILE A 468 7.49 9.63 30.86
C ILE A 468 8.30 8.41 31.32
N PRO A 469 9.25 7.91 30.50
CA PRO A 469 10.08 6.77 30.89
C PRO A 469 10.97 7.14 32.08
N GLN A 470 11.19 6.18 33.00
CA GLN A 470 12.02 6.38 34.19
C GLN A 470 13.51 6.57 33.85
N VAL A 471 13.95 5.92 32.78
CA VAL A 471 15.28 6.07 32.22
C VAL A 471 15.20 6.76 30.88
N PHE A 472 16.01 7.79 30.71
CA PHE A 472 16.04 8.54 29.48
C PHE A 472 17.41 9.10 29.17
N SER A 473 17.82 8.96 27.92
CA SER A 473 18.82 9.79 27.27
C SER A 473 18.12 10.56 26.16
N VAL A 474 18.70 11.67 25.70
CA VAL A 474 18.13 12.45 24.60
C VAL A 474 17.91 11.56 23.37
N LYS A 475 18.89 10.70 23.04
CA LYS A 475 18.79 9.73 21.94
C LYS A 475 17.64 8.74 22.12
N TYR A 476 17.40 8.28 23.34
CA TYR A 476 16.30 7.37 23.64
C TYR A 476 14.93 8.07 23.53
N ILE A 477 14.81 9.28 24.08
CA ILE A 477 13.58 10.07 23.98
C ILE A 477 13.28 10.39 22.51
N TRP A 478 14.30 10.74 21.73
CA TRP A 478 14.16 10.97 20.29
C TRP A 478 13.57 9.76 19.56
N ARG A 479 14.06 8.54 19.83
CA ARG A 479 13.45 7.31 19.28
C ARG A 479 11.99 7.16 19.68
N LEU A 480 11.63 7.47 20.92
CA LEU A 480 10.23 7.44 21.34
C LEU A 480 9.39 8.51 20.61
N ILE A 481 9.95 9.70 20.36
CA ILE A 481 9.29 10.75 19.58
C ILE A 481 9.03 10.29 18.14
N GLU A 482 9.97 9.60 17.51
CA GLU A 482 9.76 8.99 16.18
C GLU A 482 8.54 8.03 16.17
N TRP A 483 8.23 7.38 17.29
CA TRP A 483 7.07 6.49 17.44
C TRP A 483 5.74 7.19 17.76
N TYR A 484 5.77 8.21 18.63
CA TYR A 484 4.57 8.86 19.14
C TYR A 484 4.17 10.11 18.36
N VAL A 485 5.12 10.72 17.66
CA VAL A 485 4.96 12.00 16.95
C VAL A 485 5.72 11.98 15.61
N PRO A 486 5.43 11.04 14.69
CA PRO A 486 6.15 10.94 13.42
C PRO A 486 6.06 12.22 12.58
N GLU A 487 4.98 13.01 12.71
CA GLU A 487 4.78 14.26 11.98
C GLU A 487 5.80 15.36 12.32
N ILE A 488 6.55 15.21 13.43
CA ILE A 488 7.59 16.18 13.81
C ILE A 488 8.85 16.01 12.97
N LEU A 489 9.05 14.81 12.40
CA LEU A 489 10.21 14.48 11.58
C LEU A 489 10.18 15.22 10.24
N ASP A 490 8.99 15.57 9.75
CA ASP A 490 8.82 16.37 8.55
C ASP A 490 9.07 17.88 8.79
N LYS A 491 9.07 18.31 10.06
CA LYS A 491 9.24 19.71 10.46
C LYS A 491 10.65 20.04 10.93
N ILE A 492 11.42 19.02 11.29
CA ILE A 492 12.74 19.17 11.90
C ILE A 492 13.75 18.40 11.07
N TYR A 493 14.72 19.12 10.51
CA TYR A 493 15.84 18.50 9.81
C TYR A 493 17.04 18.37 10.75
N LEU A 494 17.38 17.15 11.15
CA LEU A 494 18.60 16.84 11.89
C LEU A 494 19.68 16.37 10.93
N ASN A 495 20.55 17.28 10.50
CA ASN A 495 21.77 16.90 9.77
C ASN A 495 22.77 16.17 10.71
N GLU A 496 23.82 15.59 10.14
CA GLU A 496 24.81 14.81 10.90
C GLU A 496 25.44 15.63 12.05
N ARG A 497 25.71 16.93 11.83
CA ARG A 497 26.34 17.80 12.82
C ARG A 497 25.39 18.15 13.98
N THR A 498 24.21 18.68 13.69
CA THR A 498 23.17 18.99 14.69
C THR A 498 22.73 17.74 15.46
N SER A 499 22.63 16.59 14.78
CA SER A 499 22.38 15.29 15.41
C SER A 499 23.49 14.89 16.37
N SER A 500 24.76 15.06 16.00
CA SER A 500 25.89 14.75 16.88
C SER A 500 25.89 15.59 18.18
N ILE A 501 25.49 16.87 18.08
CA ILE A 501 25.39 17.79 19.20
C ILE A 501 24.21 17.42 20.12
N LEU A 502 23.00 17.36 19.55
CA LEU A 502 21.77 17.18 20.30
C LEU A 502 21.60 15.74 20.82
N LEU A 503 21.97 14.73 20.03
CA LEU A 503 21.77 13.31 20.36
C LEU A 503 23.03 12.60 20.87
N GLY A 504 24.16 13.29 20.97
CA GLY A 504 25.41 12.73 21.50
C GLY A 504 25.31 12.23 22.95
N SER A 505 26.31 11.51 23.43
CA SER A 505 26.28 10.81 24.73
C SER A 505 26.34 11.73 25.97
N TYR A 506 26.54 13.03 25.80
CA TYR A 506 26.72 13.99 26.91
C TYR A 506 25.39 14.34 27.58
N ASN A 507 25.15 13.87 28.81
CA ASN A 507 24.00 14.31 29.58
C ASN A 507 24.38 15.54 30.41
N ILE A 508 23.59 16.62 30.31
CA ILE A 508 23.61 17.66 31.34
C ILE A 508 22.59 17.25 32.38
N ILE A 509 23.08 16.56 33.40
CA ILE A 509 22.30 16.29 34.60
C ILE A 509 22.29 17.60 35.40
N ARG A 510 21.11 18.00 35.90
CA ARG A 510 20.97 19.11 36.86
C ARG A 510 22.02 18.92 37.96
N ASN A 511 22.97 19.86 38.03
CA ASN A 511 23.91 20.15 39.12
C ASN A 511 25.41 19.88 38.90
N HIS A 512 25.88 19.19 37.86
CA HIS A 512 27.31 19.22 37.52
C HIS A 512 27.56 18.93 36.03
N PRO A 513 27.92 19.95 35.23
CA PRO A 513 28.42 19.72 33.89
C PRO A 513 29.88 19.23 33.98
N THR A 514 30.10 17.93 33.92
CA THR A 514 31.41 17.39 33.55
C THR A 514 31.61 17.62 32.05
N MET A 515 32.14 18.81 31.71
CA MET A 515 32.46 19.15 30.33
C MET A 515 33.87 18.66 30.00
N ILE A 516 33.96 17.62 29.18
CA ILE A 516 35.19 17.37 28.42
C ILE A 516 35.17 18.37 27.25
N PRO A 517 36.23 19.17 27.03
CA PRO A 517 36.25 20.14 25.95
C PRO A 517 36.26 19.43 24.60
N TYR A 518 35.09 19.31 23.97
CA TYR A 518 35.01 19.05 22.54
C TYR A 518 35.37 20.35 21.82
N LYS A 519 36.40 20.31 20.96
CA LYS A 519 36.75 21.41 20.07
C LYS A 519 35.70 21.47 18.95
N PHE A 520 34.71 22.34 19.10
CA PHE A 520 33.80 22.68 18.00
C PHE A 520 34.44 23.78 17.16
N ASN A 521 34.47 23.60 15.83
CA ASN A 521 34.72 24.70 14.91
C ASN A 521 33.43 25.52 14.86
N ASN A 522 33.44 26.74 15.40
CA ASN A 522 32.27 27.61 15.43
C ASN A 522 31.85 28.01 14.01
N VAL A 523 30.72 27.47 13.53
CA VAL A 523 30.07 27.90 12.29
C VAL A 523 28.72 28.53 12.65
N GLU A 524 28.52 29.79 12.28
CA GLU A 524 27.29 30.55 12.58
C GLU A 524 26.01 29.86 12.09
N GLU A 525 26.07 29.14 10.96
CA GLU A 525 24.95 28.38 10.41
C GLU A 525 24.47 27.26 11.35
N GLU A 526 25.39 26.63 12.09
CA GLU A 526 25.04 25.52 13.01
C GLU A 526 24.20 26.02 14.19
N TRP A 527 24.46 27.23 14.69
CA TRP A 527 23.68 27.83 15.78
C TRP A 527 22.27 28.23 15.35
N LYS A 528 22.12 28.74 14.12
CA LYS A 528 20.82 29.07 13.53
C LYS A 528 19.97 27.81 13.39
N ASP A 529 20.56 26.71 12.92
CA ASP A 529 19.87 25.42 12.82
C ASP A 529 19.41 24.91 14.19
N LEU A 530 20.30 24.90 15.19
CA LEU A 530 19.97 24.46 16.55
C LEU A 530 18.84 25.30 17.18
N GLN A 531 18.87 26.62 16.98
CA GLN A 531 17.81 27.52 17.43
C GLN A 531 16.50 27.23 16.72
N ALA A 532 16.49 27.13 15.39
CA ALA A 532 15.30 26.85 14.60
C ALA A 532 14.65 25.51 14.99
N ILE A 533 15.46 24.47 15.25
CA ILE A 533 14.99 23.17 15.75
C ILE A 533 14.27 23.34 17.10
N CYS A 534 14.88 24.07 18.04
CA CYS A 534 14.31 24.25 19.37
C CYS A 534 13.05 25.14 19.37
N GLU A 535 13.01 26.17 18.52
CA GLU A 535 11.82 27.02 18.34
C GLU A 535 10.67 26.22 17.73
N THR A 536 10.94 25.41 16.69
CA THR A 536 9.95 24.51 16.10
C THR A 536 9.38 23.52 17.11
N LEU A 537 10.25 22.95 17.96
CA LEU A 537 9.83 22.06 19.06
C LEU A 537 9.03 22.81 20.12
N LEU A 538 9.39 24.05 20.46
CA LEU A 538 8.64 24.87 21.41
C LEU A 538 7.23 25.15 20.88
N ASP A 539 7.10 25.55 19.63
CA ASP A 539 5.81 25.85 19.02
C ASP A 539 4.93 24.59 18.97
N TYR A 540 5.51 23.46 18.58
CA TYR A 540 4.83 22.18 18.62
C TYR A 540 4.40 21.81 20.05
N ALA A 541 5.29 21.98 21.03
CA ALA A 541 4.97 21.74 22.42
C ALA A 541 3.82 22.65 22.88
N ASN A 542 3.87 23.96 22.62
CA ASN A 542 2.77 24.88 22.95
C ASN A 542 1.42 24.37 22.40
N SER A 543 1.36 24.00 21.12
CA SER A 543 0.14 23.47 20.51
C SER A 543 -0.40 22.19 21.19
N CYS A 544 0.49 21.36 21.73
CA CYS A 544 0.10 20.15 22.47
C CYS A 544 -0.56 20.44 23.82
N TYR A 545 -0.40 21.64 24.35
CA TYR A 545 -0.91 22.06 25.67
C TYR A 545 -1.94 23.19 25.59
N GLU A 546 -2.24 23.74 24.41
CA GLU A 546 -3.21 24.83 24.19
C GLU A 546 -4.63 24.50 24.69
N ASN A 547 -5.04 23.23 24.58
CA ASN A 547 -6.38 22.79 24.96
C ASN A 547 -6.47 22.21 26.39
N ILE A 548 -5.38 22.26 27.16
CA ILE A 548 -5.36 21.76 28.53
C ILE A 548 -5.72 22.92 29.47
N PRO A 549 -6.75 22.79 30.32
CA PRO A 549 -7.18 23.87 31.20
C PRO A 549 -6.01 24.38 32.06
N VAL A 550 -5.88 25.70 32.15
CA VAL A 550 -4.89 26.32 33.04
C VAL A 550 -5.44 26.26 34.46
N PHE A 551 -4.85 25.41 35.30
CA PHE A 551 -5.18 25.38 36.71
C PHE A 551 -4.24 26.33 37.46
N GLN A 552 -4.78 27.21 38.30
CA GLN A 552 -3.95 27.98 39.24
C GLN A 552 -3.42 27.02 40.29
N VAL A 553 -2.13 26.69 40.22
CA VAL A 553 -1.47 25.82 41.19
C VAL A 553 -0.37 26.60 41.87
N THR A 554 -0.42 26.70 43.19
CA THR A 554 0.70 27.13 44.03
C THR A 554 1.88 26.18 43.78
N PRO A 555 3.09 26.68 43.49
CA PRO A 555 4.22 25.82 43.13
C PRO A 555 4.67 24.99 44.34
N ALA A 556 4.04 23.83 44.54
CA ALA A 556 4.64 22.74 45.28
C ALA A 556 5.57 22.02 44.30
N ILE A 557 6.88 22.19 44.48
CA ILE A 557 7.92 21.47 43.74
C ILE A 557 7.55 19.97 43.75
N ILE A 558 7.11 19.43 42.62
CA ILE A 558 7.16 17.98 42.43
C ILE A 558 8.56 17.73 41.90
N THR A 559 9.51 17.57 42.80
CA THR A 559 10.67 16.76 42.51
C THR A 559 10.12 15.38 42.12
N PRO A 560 10.50 14.79 40.97
CA PRO A 560 10.50 13.35 40.88
C PRO A 560 11.56 12.90 41.88
N THR A 561 11.14 12.68 43.13
CA THR A 561 12.02 12.22 44.20
C THR A 561 12.34 10.75 43.97
N PHE A 562 13.11 10.42 42.94
CA PHE A 562 13.83 9.14 42.82
C PHE A 562 15.08 9.35 41.96
N ILE A 563 16.04 10.11 42.50
CA ILE A 563 17.45 9.93 42.17
C ILE A 563 18.02 9.09 43.31
N GLU A 564 17.86 7.77 43.24
CA GLU A 564 18.87 6.89 43.82
C GLU A 564 19.95 6.76 42.75
N SER A 565 20.92 7.67 42.78
CA SER A 565 22.20 7.42 42.11
C SER A 565 22.89 6.31 42.89
N GLU A 566 22.98 5.12 42.30
CA GLU A 566 23.90 4.07 42.72
C GLU A 566 25.35 4.60 42.56
N ASN A 567 25.82 5.36 43.54
CA ASN A 567 27.23 5.67 43.82
C ASN A 567 27.33 6.44 45.16
N THR A 568 26.92 5.81 46.25
CA THR A 568 27.37 6.21 47.59
C THR A 568 28.38 5.18 48.10
N ASN A 569 29.61 5.29 47.62
CA ASN A 569 30.77 4.92 48.42
C ASN A 569 31.55 6.20 48.70
N HIS A 570 31.58 6.56 49.98
CA HIS A 570 32.35 7.65 50.61
C HIS A 570 31.98 9.08 50.22
N VAL A 571 31.25 9.78 51.10
CA VAL A 571 31.71 11.03 51.75
C VAL A 571 30.98 11.15 53.10
N GLN A 572 31.72 11.21 54.20
CA GLN A 572 31.21 11.51 55.55
C GLN A 572 30.81 12.99 55.67
N PRO A 573 29.88 13.37 56.57
CA PRO A 573 29.53 14.77 56.78
C PRO A 573 30.63 15.45 57.61
N ILE A 574 31.29 16.46 57.03
CA ILE A 574 32.05 17.46 57.79
C ILE A 574 31.04 18.51 58.26
N LEU A 575 30.67 18.41 59.54
CA LEU A 575 30.05 19.50 60.30
C LEU A 575 31.18 20.22 61.04
N GLU A 576 31.49 21.45 60.68
CA GLU A 576 32.16 22.38 61.59
C GLU A 576 31.87 23.84 61.22
N ASN A 577 31.06 24.46 62.10
CA ASN A 577 31.13 25.84 62.60
C ASN A 577 31.57 26.96 61.66
N HIS A 578 30.64 27.86 61.32
CA HIS A 578 30.84 29.31 61.43
C HIS A 578 29.50 30.04 61.35
N GLU A 579 28.89 30.33 62.51
CA GLU A 579 27.96 31.46 62.67
C GLU A 579 27.80 31.80 64.16
N LYS A 580 28.87 32.38 64.73
CA LYS A 580 28.81 33.30 65.87
C LYS A 580 29.84 34.41 65.64
N SER A 581 29.44 35.45 64.93
CA SER A 581 29.94 36.81 65.05
C SER A 581 29.13 37.72 64.14
N ASN A 582 28.00 38.19 64.66
CA ASN A 582 27.47 39.56 64.51
C ASN A 582 26.02 39.61 65.00
N GLN A 583 25.85 39.62 66.33
CA GLN A 583 24.95 40.50 67.09
C GLN A 583 25.12 40.22 68.58
#